data_AF-A0A3N2AP55-F1
#
_entry.id   AF-A0A3N2AP55-F1
#
_cell.length_a   1.000
_cell.length_b   1.000
_cell.length_c   1.000
_cell.angle_alpha   90.00
_cell.angle_beta   90.00
_cell.angle_gamma   90.00
#
_symmetry.space_group_name_H-M   'P 1'
#
loop_
_entity.id
_entity.type
_entity.pdbx_description
1 polymer ?
#
loop_
_entity_poly.entity_id
_entity_poly.type
_entity_poly.pdbx_seq_one_letter_code
_entity_poly.pdbx_strand_id
1 'polypeptide(L)'
;MPGFRDFERAAAAVTYGYAREDKGIFDVWVPTHDGLPYGISCKMAALQPAKNESSFMELSNSAAKFHAALADRGIEWRLDPKAAGITLVDTVMSWHEAVAGEVDLAGSRYAILDHDKDWRVFSLKVFPLDLRTADPARHVRWEAVGKRLDGYIYERGGEHRLWQWFADSGGQLKYYPPLSWGEWSSQSFTLEEAQPVSLRSRAIEYFGHLWPRSLPEASNQPEVD
;
A
#
# COMPACT_ATOMS: atom_id res chain seq x y z
N MET A 1 7.12 -14.35 8.66
CA MET A 1 7.18 -13.39 7.53
C MET A 1 6.79 -12.01 8.02
N PRO A 2 7.41 -10.92 7.52
CA PRO A 2 7.03 -9.57 7.94
C PRO A 2 5.60 -9.28 7.48
N GLY A 3 4.81 -8.70 8.39
CA GLY A 3 3.50 -8.16 8.05
C GLY A 3 3.60 -6.70 7.56
N PHE A 4 2.47 -6.14 7.16
CA PHE A 4 2.39 -4.74 6.70
C PHE A 4 2.88 -3.76 7.77
N ARG A 5 2.58 -4.01 9.05
CA ARG A 5 3.07 -3.18 10.17
C ARG A 5 4.59 -3.20 10.32
N ASP A 6 5.23 -4.34 10.05
CA ASP A 6 6.69 -4.43 10.12
C ASP A 6 7.32 -3.58 9.01
N PHE A 7 6.70 -3.56 7.82
CA PHE A 7 7.11 -2.69 6.72
C PHE A 7 6.94 -1.20 7.07
N GLU A 8 5.79 -0.80 7.62
CA GLU A 8 5.54 0.57 8.06
C GLU A 8 6.56 1.04 9.10
N ARG A 9 6.83 0.22 10.12
CA ARG A 9 7.82 0.51 11.17
C ARG A 9 9.23 0.60 10.60
N ALA A 10 9.61 -0.30 9.71
CA ALA A 10 10.92 -0.26 9.06
C ALA A 10 11.07 1.00 8.20
N ALA A 11 10.04 1.36 7.43
CA ALA A 11 10.02 2.59 6.64
C ALA A 11 10.15 3.83 7.55
N ALA A 12 9.41 3.89 8.65
CA ALA A 12 9.53 4.96 9.64
C ALA A 12 10.94 5.05 10.23
N ALA A 13 11.53 3.92 10.64
CA ALA A 13 12.86 3.90 11.24
C ALA A 13 13.95 4.41 10.27
N VAL A 14 13.93 3.97 9.01
CA VAL A 14 14.93 4.36 8.00
C VAL A 14 14.77 5.83 7.58
N THR A 15 13.56 6.36 7.62
CA THR A 15 13.26 7.75 7.23
C THR A 15 13.31 8.73 8.39
N TYR A 16 13.62 8.27 9.61
CA TYR A 16 13.47 9.06 10.85
C TYR A 16 12.05 9.61 11.03
N GLY A 17 11.06 8.91 10.48
CA GLY A 17 9.64 9.20 10.62
C GLY A 17 8.99 8.44 11.77
N TYR A 18 7.67 8.47 11.82
CA TYR A 18 6.86 7.66 12.72
C TYR A 18 5.76 6.93 11.96
N ALA A 19 5.59 5.64 12.27
CA ALA A 19 4.47 4.85 11.79
C ALA A 19 3.23 5.20 12.64
N ARG A 20 2.11 5.52 11.98
CA ARG A 20 0.89 5.90 12.70
C ARG A 20 0.16 4.71 13.30
N GLU A 21 0.27 3.54 12.67
CA GLU A 21 -0.40 2.29 13.05
C GLU A 21 -1.93 2.43 13.23
N ASP A 22 -2.54 3.45 12.60
CA ASP A 22 -3.96 3.76 12.64
C ASP A 22 -4.60 3.63 11.24
N LYS A 23 -5.85 4.07 11.09
CA LYS A 23 -6.55 4.11 9.79
C LYS A 23 -6.31 5.43 9.04
N GLY A 24 -5.16 6.06 9.26
CA GLY A 24 -4.75 7.28 8.59
C GLY A 24 -4.59 7.11 7.08
N ILE A 25 -4.43 8.24 6.38
CA ILE A 25 -4.23 8.27 4.93
C ILE A 25 -2.82 7.80 4.54
N PHE A 26 -1.83 8.20 5.34
CA PHE A 26 -0.44 7.78 5.20
C PHE A 26 -0.05 6.89 6.37
N ASP A 27 0.68 5.84 6.07
CA ASP A 27 1.09 4.85 7.06
C ASP A 27 2.31 5.34 7.86
N VAL A 28 3.18 6.14 7.22
CA VAL A 28 4.35 6.79 7.83
C VAL A 28 4.34 8.29 7.54
N TRP A 29 4.68 9.09 8.55
CA TRP A 29 4.93 10.53 8.40
C TRP A 29 6.40 10.80 8.66
N VAL A 30 7.03 11.54 7.74
CA VAL A 30 8.45 11.89 7.81
C VAL A 30 8.57 13.38 8.07
N PRO A 31 9.12 13.79 9.23
CA PRO A 31 9.29 15.21 9.56
C PRO A 31 10.31 15.86 8.62
N THR A 32 10.09 17.14 8.32
CA THR A 32 11.04 17.98 7.62
C THR A 32 11.49 19.13 8.54
N HIS A 33 12.68 19.69 8.30
CA HIS A 33 13.21 20.76 9.15
C HIS A 33 12.43 22.07 9.01
N ASP A 34 12.08 22.45 7.77
CA ASP A 34 11.52 23.76 7.43
C ASP A 34 10.19 23.67 6.66
N GLY A 35 9.32 22.72 7.01
CA GLY A 35 8.06 22.55 6.30
C GLY A 35 7.10 21.56 6.94
N LEU A 36 6.07 21.22 6.17
CA LEU A 36 5.17 20.13 6.53
C LEU A 36 5.93 18.80 6.45
N PRO A 37 5.61 17.81 7.30
CA PRO A 37 6.05 16.45 7.06
C PRO A 37 5.54 15.95 5.71
N TYR A 38 6.18 14.95 5.10
CA TYR A 38 5.61 14.24 3.97
C TYR A 38 5.16 12.83 4.38
N GLY A 39 4.19 12.28 3.65
CA GLY A 39 3.59 10.99 3.93
C GLY A 39 4.13 9.89 3.02
N ILE A 40 4.23 8.69 3.57
CA ILE A 40 4.51 7.47 2.80
C ILE A 40 3.32 6.53 3.00
N SER A 41 2.69 6.11 1.90
CA SER A 41 1.75 5.00 1.93
C SER A 41 2.46 3.70 1.58
N CYS A 42 2.56 2.82 2.55
CA CYS A 42 3.23 1.53 2.50
C CYS A 42 2.27 0.47 1.95
N LYS A 43 2.65 -0.18 0.85
CA LYS A 43 1.90 -1.29 0.25
C LYS A 43 2.79 -2.52 0.18
N MET A 44 2.20 -3.68 0.46
CA MET A 44 2.84 -4.96 0.20
C MET A 44 2.10 -5.67 -0.92
N ALA A 45 2.86 -6.26 -1.84
CA ALA A 45 2.29 -6.87 -3.03
C ALA A 45 3.12 -8.08 -3.47
N ALA A 46 2.46 -9.02 -4.14
CA ALA A 46 3.16 -10.07 -4.85
C ALA A 46 3.81 -9.48 -6.12
N LEU A 47 5.06 -9.90 -6.38
CA LEU A 47 5.77 -9.58 -7.61
C LEU A 47 4.91 -9.91 -8.83
N GLN A 48 4.74 -8.92 -9.70
CA GLN A 48 4.05 -9.13 -10.96
C GLN A 48 4.95 -9.93 -11.93
N PRO A 49 4.37 -10.78 -12.80
CA PRO A 49 5.11 -11.40 -13.88
C PRO A 49 5.88 -10.37 -14.69
N ALA A 50 7.15 -10.63 -14.99
CA ALA A 50 8.04 -9.66 -15.66
C ALA A 50 7.44 -9.09 -16.96
N LYS A 51 6.71 -9.92 -17.72
CA LYS A 51 6.01 -9.51 -18.96
C LYS A 51 4.99 -8.38 -18.79
N ASN A 52 4.49 -8.16 -17.57
CA ASN A 52 3.51 -7.11 -17.29
C ASN A 52 4.17 -5.73 -17.14
N GLU A 53 5.49 -5.68 -16.92
CA GLU A 53 6.28 -4.45 -16.75
C GLU A 53 5.64 -3.40 -15.83
N SER A 54 4.95 -3.86 -14.79
CA SER A 54 4.17 -3.05 -13.85
C SER A 54 4.36 -3.52 -12.41
N SER A 55 4.09 -2.63 -11.46
CA SER A 55 3.86 -3.02 -10.06
C SER A 55 2.36 -3.19 -9.81
N PHE A 56 2.00 -3.60 -8.61
CA PHE A 56 0.61 -3.78 -8.18
C PHE A 56 0.41 -3.13 -6.81
N MET A 57 -0.69 -2.40 -6.65
CA MET A 57 -1.15 -1.96 -5.35
C MET A 57 -2.67 -2.06 -5.22
N GLU A 58 -3.12 -2.53 -4.06
CA GLU A 58 -4.50 -2.35 -3.62
C GLU A 58 -4.59 -1.01 -2.89
N LEU A 59 -5.24 -0.04 -3.52
CA LEU A 59 -5.33 1.33 -2.99
C LEU A 59 -6.34 1.42 -1.85
N SER A 60 -7.47 0.71 -2.00
CA SER A 60 -8.56 0.74 -1.03
C SER A 60 -9.48 -0.45 -1.18
N ASN A 61 -10.08 -0.85 -0.07
CA ASN A 61 -11.15 -1.83 0.03
C ASN A 61 -12.45 -1.22 0.56
N SER A 62 -12.62 0.10 0.43
CA SER A 62 -13.78 0.81 0.97
C SER A 62 -14.96 0.83 -0.01
N ALA A 63 -15.65 -0.31 -0.16
CA ALA A 63 -16.83 -0.42 -1.02
C ALA A 63 -17.87 0.69 -0.75
N ALA A 64 -18.16 0.95 0.53
CA ALA A 64 -19.16 1.95 0.92
C ALA A 64 -18.81 3.36 0.43
N LYS A 65 -17.54 3.78 0.54
CA LYS A 65 -17.11 5.11 0.08
C LYS A 65 -17.21 5.25 -1.44
N PHE A 66 -16.81 4.22 -2.19
CA PHE A 66 -16.90 4.25 -3.65
C PHE A 66 -18.35 4.25 -4.15
N HIS A 67 -19.19 3.38 -3.59
CA HIS A 67 -20.61 3.34 -3.95
C HIS A 67 -21.34 4.65 -3.60
N ALA A 68 -21.04 5.24 -2.44
CA ALA A 68 -21.57 6.55 -2.08
C ALA A 68 -21.14 7.64 -3.08
N ALA A 69 -19.85 7.71 -3.42
CA ALA A 69 -19.33 8.70 -4.36
C ALA A 69 -19.94 8.60 -5.78
N LEU A 70 -20.28 7.39 -6.23
CA LEU A 70 -21.00 7.16 -7.49
C LEU A 70 -22.48 7.54 -7.37
N ALA A 71 -23.14 7.13 -6.28
CA ALA A 71 -24.56 7.42 -6.03
C ALA A 71 -24.83 8.92 -5.92
N ASP A 72 -23.97 9.68 -5.23
CA ASP A 72 -24.06 11.13 -5.09
C ASP A 72 -24.01 11.87 -6.44
N ARG A 73 -23.43 11.22 -7.46
CA ARG A 73 -23.34 11.75 -8.84
C ARG A 73 -24.37 11.11 -9.78
N GLY A 74 -25.22 10.22 -9.30
CA GLY A 74 -26.17 9.47 -10.13
C GLY A 74 -25.50 8.54 -11.15
N ILE A 75 -24.27 8.11 -10.90
CA ILE A 75 -23.49 7.28 -11.84
C ILE A 75 -23.79 5.80 -11.60
N GLU A 76 -24.29 5.12 -12.63
CA GLU A 76 -24.30 3.66 -12.69
C GLU A 76 -23.09 3.22 -13.53
N TRP A 77 -22.17 2.48 -12.91
CA TRP A 77 -20.84 2.23 -13.48
C TRP A 77 -20.81 1.29 -14.70
N ARG A 78 -21.86 0.47 -14.90
CA ARG A 78 -22.01 -0.36 -16.10
C ARG A 78 -22.53 0.45 -17.28
N LEU A 79 -23.36 1.46 -17.02
CA LEU A 79 -23.91 2.36 -18.04
C LEU A 79 -22.94 3.48 -18.41
N ASP A 80 -22.18 4.00 -17.44
CA ASP A 80 -21.17 5.04 -17.64
C ASP A 80 -19.83 4.66 -16.97
N PRO A 81 -19.08 3.71 -17.55
CA PRO A 81 -17.80 3.26 -16.99
C PRO A 81 -16.76 4.37 -16.94
N LYS A 82 -16.82 5.33 -17.87
CA LYS A 82 -15.86 6.44 -17.91
C LYS A 82 -16.09 7.39 -16.73
N ALA A 83 -17.32 7.86 -16.52
CA ALA A 83 -17.62 8.72 -15.37
C ALA A 83 -17.36 8.01 -14.04
N ALA A 84 -17.67 6.71 -13.96
CA ALA A 84 -17.35 5.91 -12.78
C ALA A 84 -15.85 5.85 -12.52
N GLY A 85 -15.04 5.52 -13.52
CA GLY A 85 -13.59 5.43 -13.40
C GLY A 85 -12.94 6.73 -12.92
N ILE A 86 -13.33 7.86 -13.52
CA ILE A 86 -12.89 9.20 -13.09
C ILE A 86 -13.26 9.42 -11.62
N THR A 87 -14.52 9.14 -11.26
CA THR A 87 -15.03 9.32 -9.89
C THR A 87 -14.27 8.49 -8.87
N LEU A 88 -13.89 7.25 -9.19
CA LEU A 88 -13.13 6.39 -8.30
C LEU A 88 -11.73 6.95 -8.03
N VAL A 89 -11.03 7.40 -9.08
CA VAL A 89 -9.69 8.01 -8.94
C VAL A 89 -9.79 9.30 -8.12
N ASP A 90 -10.75 10.16 -8.44
CA ASP A 90 -10.98 11.41 -7.69
C ASP A 90 -11.35 11.15 -6.22
N THR A 91 -12.08 10.07 -5.93
CA THR A 91 -12.41 9.69 -4.56
C THR A 91 -11.14 9.37 -3.76
N VAL A 92 -10.21 8.59 -4.32
CA VAL A 92 -8.93 8.31 -3.65
C VAL A 92 -8.10 9.60 -3.50
N MET A 93 -8.01 10.40 -4.56
CA MET A 93 -7.25 11.66 -4.51
C MET A 93 -7.81 12.63 -3.46
N SER A 94 -9.13 12.70 -3.30
CA SER A 94 -9.76 13.54 -2.27
C SER A 94 -9.39 13.12 -0.84
N TRP A 95 -9.02 11.86 -0.59
CA TRP A 95 -8.55 11.44 0.72
C TRP A 95 -7.14 11.98 1.02
N HIS A 96 -6.27 12.05 0.02
CA HIS A 96 -4.98 12.74 0.15
C HIS A 96 -5.18 14.24 0.34
N GLU A 97 -6.04 14.85 -0.47
CA GLU A 97 -6.36 16.28 -0.39
C GLU A 97 -7.01 16.65 0.96
N ALA A 98 -7.75 15.74 1.60
CA ALA A 98 -8.36 15.98 2.92
C ALA A 98 -7.34 16.23 4.05
N VAL A 99 -6.08 15.83 3.86
CA VAL A 99 -4.97 16.12 4.79
C VAL A 99 -4.01 17.17 4.22
N ALA A 100 -4.35 17.81 3.10
CA ALA A 100 -3.59 18.92 2.56
C ALA A 100 -3.54 20.07 3.57
N GLY A 101 -2.33 20.44 4.00
CA GLY A 101 -2.11 21.42 5.07
C GLY A 101 -1.52 20.82 6.34
N GLU A 102 -1.64 19.51 6.53
CA GLU A 102 -0.90 18.78 7.57
C GLU A 102 0.33 18.07 7.02
N VAL A 103 0.32 17.78 5.73
CA VAL A 103 1.36 17.02 5.03
C VAL A 103 1.68 17.63 3.66
N ASP A 104 2.94 17.57 3.25
CA ASP A 104 3.38 17.90 1.90
C ASP A 104 3.02 16.76 0.94
N LEU A 105 1.90 16.92 0.23
CA LEU A 105 1.44 15.96 -0.76
C LEU A 105 2.39 15.84 -1.96
N ALA A 106 3.09 16.91 -2.34
CA ALA A 106 4.02 16.89 -3.46
C ALA A 106 5.30 16.10 -3.12
N GLY A 107 5.71 16.09 -1.85
CA GLY A 107 6.77 15.24 -1.30
C GLY A 107 6.33 13.83 -0.92
N SER A 108 5.03 13.57 -0.84
CA SER A 108 4.48 12.28 -0.39
C SER A 108 4.51 11.20 -1.47
N ARG A 109 4.62 9.92 -1.08
CA ARG A 109 4.88 8.79 -2.02
C ARG A 109 4.12 7.52 -1.65
N TYR A 110 3.97 6.63 -2.64
CA TYR A 110 3.74 5.21 -2.37
C TYR A 110 5.08 4.47 -2.30
N ALA A 111 5.24 3.64 -1.26
CA ALA A 111 6.35 2.69 -1.15
C ALA A 111 5.78 1.27 -1.21
N ILE A 112 6.23 0.48 -2.18
CA ILE A 112 5.72 -0.87 -2.45
C ILE A 112 6.82 -1.88 -2.16
N LEU A 113 6.61 -2.70 -1.14
CA LEU A 113 7.43 -3.86 -0.86
C LEU A 113 6.83 -5.06 -1.61
N ASP A 114 7.42 -5.35 -2.76
CA ASP A 114 7.05 -6.53 -3.54
C ASP A 114 7.78 -7.77 -2.99
N HIS A 115 7.12 -8.92 -3.00
CA HIS A 115 7.70 -10.20 -2.60
C HIS A 115 7.38 -11.31 -3.60
N ASP A 116 8.23 -12.33 -3.69
CA ASP A 116 7.91 -13.56 -4.42
C ASP A 116 6.88 -14.42 -3.66
N LYS A 117 6.36 -15.45 -4.32
CA LYS A 117 5.33 -16.34 -3.76
C LYS A 117 5.77 -17.03 -2.47
N ASP A 118 7.07 -17.29 -2.32
CA ASP A 118 7.67 -18.02 -1.20
C ASP A 118 8.18 -17.07 -0.11
N TRP A 119 7.99 -15.75 -0.29
CA TRP A 119 8.44 -14.68 0.61
C TRP A 119 9.94 -14.70 0.91
N ARG A 120 10.76 -15.13 -0.03
CA ARG A 120 12.22 -15.17 0.11
C ARG A 120 12.88 -13.96 -0.51
N VAL A 121 12.34 -13.52 -1.64
CA VAL A 121 12.92 -12.42 -2.43
C VAL A 121 11.98 -11.23 -2.40
N PHE A 122 12.54 -10.07 -2.10
CA PHE A 122 11.86 -8.81 -1.96
C PHE A 122 12.44 -7.77 -2.90
N SER A 123 11.65 -6.74 -3.22
CA SER A 123 12.15 -5.51 -3.86
C SER A 123 11.30 -4.34 -3.40
N LEU A 124 11.91 -3.16 -3.27
CA LEU A 124 11.22 -1.93 -2.91
C LEU A 124 11.07 -1.04 -4.13
N LYS A 125 9.88 -0.48 -4.35
CA LYS A 125 9.60 0.46 -5.43
C LYS A 125 8.91 1.70 -4.88
N VAL A 126 9.26 2.85 -5.42
CA VAL A 126 8.67 4.15 -5.02
C VAL A 126 7.96 4.76 -6.21
N PHE A 127 6.71 5.14 -6.00
CA PHE A 127 5.85 5.77 -7.00
C PHE A 127 5.34 7.12 -6.49
N PRO A 128 5.07 8.08 -7.39
CA PRO A 128 4.44 9.33 -7.01
C PRO A 128 3.06 9.08 -6.40
N LEU A 129 2.65 9.94 -5.47
CA LEU A 129 1.33 9.86 -4.85
C LEU A 129 0.21 10.20 -5.84
N ASP A 130 0.49 11.08 -6.81
CA ASP A 130 -0.48 11.49 -7.81
C ASP A 130 -0.83 10.32 -8.74
N LEU A 131 -2.09 9.90 -8.66
CA LEU A 131 -2.65 8.81 -9.46
C LEU A 131 -3.04 9.27 -10.88
N ARG A 132 -2.86 10.55 -11.20
CA ARG A 132 -3.22 11.15 -12.49
C ARG A 132 -2.05 11.27 -13.46
N THR A 133 -0.95 10.54 -13.25
CA THR A 133 0.13 10.38 -14.25
C THR A 133 -0.44 10.06 -15.63
N ALA A 134 -1.45 9.19 -15.68
CA ALA A 134 -2.38 9.13 -16.80
C ALA A 134 -3.73 9.75 -16.38
N ASP A 135 -4.05 10.92 -16.94
CA ASP A 135 -5.37 11.56 -16.82
C ASP A 135 -6.52 10.55 -17.01
N PRO A 136 -7.33 10.27 -15.97
CA PRO A 136 -8.42 9.32 -16.01
C PRO A 136 -9.50 9.63 -17.08
N ALA A 137 -9.66 10.89 -17.46
CA ALA A 137 -10.68 11.32 -18.42
C ALA A 137 -10.19 11.29 -19.87
N ARG A 138 -8.87 11.42 -20.09
CA ARG A 138 -8.26 11.56 -21.42
C ARG A 138 -7.48 10.33 -21.86
N HIS A 139 -6.70 9.76 -20.95
CA HIS A 139 -5.73 8.71 -21.28
C HIS A 139 -6.22 7.31 -20.94
N VAL A 140 -7.22 7.19 -20.06
CA VAL A 140 -7.76 5.90 -19.63
C VAL A 140 -9.03 5.54 -20.39
N ARG A 141 -9.01 4.38 -21.05
CA ARG A 141 -10.18 3.71 -21.62
C ARG A 141 -10.82 2.86 -20.53
N TRP A 142 -12.02 3.24 -20.10
CA TRP A 142 -12.77 2.54 -19.06
C TRP A 142 -13.78 1.57 -19.65
N GLU A 143 -13.89 0.38 -19.07
CA GLU A 143 -14.79 -0.67 -19.53
C GLU A 143 -15.39 -1.45 -18.37
N ALA A 144 -16.71 -1.64 -18.39
CA ALA A 144 -17.40 -2.52 -17.48
C ALA A 144 -17.24 -3.99 -17.94
N VAL A 145 -16.53 -4.80 -17.17
CA VAL A 145 -16.24 -6.20 -17.48
C VAL A 145 -16.88 -7.10 -16.42
N GLY A 146 -18.08 -7.59 -16.71
CA GLY A 146 -18.83 -8.47 -15.80
C GLY A 146 -19.16 -7.79 -14.46
N LYS A 147 -18.43 -8.15 -13.40
CA LYS A 147 -18.61 -7.63 -12.02
C LYS A 147 -17.57 -6.60 -11.60
N ARG A 148 -16.79 -6.09 -12.55
CA ARG A 148 -15.72 -5.11 -12.28
C ARG A 148 -15.67 -4.03 -13.35
N LEU A 149 -15.04 -2.92 -13.00
CA LEU A 149 -14.66 -1.85 -13.92
C LEU A 149 -13.15 -1.93 -14.15
N ASP A 150 -12.72 -2.07 -15.39
CA ASP A 150 -11.31 -2.09 -15.78
C ASP A 150 -10.96 -0.76 -16.49
N GLY A 151 -9.75 -0.25 -16.26
CA GLY A 151 -9.23 0.96 -16.92
C GLY A 151 -7.90 0.65 -17.60
N TYR A 152 -7.81 0.97 -18.89
CA TYR A 152 -6.67 0.66 -19.74
C TYR A 152 -6.01 1.92 -20.29
N ILE A 153 -4.70 1.88 -20.43
CA ILE A 153 -3.91 2.90 -21.14
C ILE A 153 -3.17 2.22 -22.31
N TYR A 154 -2.69 3.02 -23.26
CA TYR A 154 -1.76 2.54 -24.28
C TYR A 154 -0.34 2.93 -23.89
N GLU A 155 0.51 1.95 -23.60
CA GLU A 155 1.86 2.14 -23.08
C GLU A 155 2.80 1.16 -23.78
N ARG A 156 4.00 1.60 -24.17
CA ARG A 156 5.02 0.77 -24.86
C ARG A 156 4.51 -0.05 -26.06
N GLY A 157 3.56 0.51 -26.81
CA GLY A 157 3.04 -0.14 -28.03
C GLY A 157 1.96 -1.20 -27.78
N GLY A 158 1.47 -1.33 -26.55
CA GLY A 158 0.41 -2.27 -26.19
C GLY A 158 -0.63 -1.67 -25.25
N GLU A 159 -1.76 -2.35 -25.14
CA GLU A 159 -2.74 -2.03 -24.12
C GLU A 159 -2.26 -2.55 -22.76
N HIS A 160 -2.22 -1.65 -21.78
CA HIS A 160 -1.85 -1.94 -20.40
C HIS A 160 -3.04 -1.71 -19.49
N ARG A 161 -3.35 -2.68 -18.63
CA ARG A 161 -4.42 -2.52 -17.64
C ARG A 161 -3.87 -1.75 -16.45
N LEU A 162 -4.34 -0.53 -16.29
CA LEU A 162 -3.91 0.38 -15.23
C LEU A 162 -4.78 0.25 -13.97
N TRP A 163 -6.08 0.04 -14.14
CA TRP A 163 -7.07 0.06 -13.06
C TRP A 163 -7.96 -1.17 -13.08
N GLN A 164 -8.33 -1.64 -11.88
CA GLN A 164 -9.43 -2.59 -11.69
C GLN A 164 -10.21 -2.27 -10.43
N TRP A 165 -11.53 -2.15 -10.54
CA TRP A 165 -12.42 -1.97 -9.41
C TRP A 165 -13.45 -3.09 -9.32
N PHE A 166 -13.42 -3.85 -8.23
CA PHE A 166 -14.30 -4.99 -7.98
C PHE A 166 -15.56 -4.55 -7.24
N ALA A 167 -16.46 -3.86 -7.95
CA ALA A 167 -17.68 -3.25 -7.42
C ALA A 167 -18.54 -4.20 -6.55
N ASP A 168 -18.70 -5.44 -7.02
CA ASP A 168 -19.58 -6.44 -6.39
C ASP A 168 -18.80 -7.43 -5.49
N SER A 169 -17.49 -7.22 -5.25
CA SER A 169 -16.63 -8.16 -4.52
C SER A 169 -15.67 -7.41 -3.60
N GLY A 170 -16.22 -6.88 -2.51
CA GLY A 170 -15.45 -6.16 -1.48
C GLY A 170 -15.05 -4.72 -1.86
N GLY A 171 -15.39 -4.27 -3.08
CA GLY A 171 -15.13 -2.89 -3.52
C GLY A 171 -13.64 -2.55 -3.65
N GLN A 172 -12.79 -3.55 -3.85
CA GLN A 172 -11.35 -3.36 -3.96
C GLN A 172 -11.02 -2.55 -5.22
N LEU A 173 -10.31 -1.44 -5.04
CA LEU A 173 -9.71 -0.67 -6.12
C LEU A 173 -8.21 -1.02 -6.20
N LYS A 174 -7.82 -1.57 -7.34
CA LYS A 174 -6.47 -2.01 -7.67
C LYS A 174 -5.88 -1.10 -8.74
N TYR A 175 -4.60 -0.80 -8.59
CA TYR A 175 -3.83 0.03 -9.48
C TYR A 175 -2.53 -0.68 -9.87
N TYR A 176 -2.19 -0.59 -11.16
CA TYR A 176 -1.10 -1.33 -11.79
C TYR A 176 -0.18 -0.35 -12.53
N PRO A 177 0.59 0.49 -11.83
CA PRO A 177 1.43 1.47 -12.51
C PRO A 177 2.54 0.77 -13.31
N PRO A 178 2.81 1.18 -14.56
CA PRO A 178 4.01 0.79 -15.28
C PRO A 178 5.28 1.07 -14.46
N LEU A 179 6.26 0.17 -14.50
CA LEU A 179 7.51 0.35 -13.76
C LEU A 179 8.29 1.60 -14.19
N SER A 180 8.11 2.06 -15.44
CA SER A 180 8.69 3.33 -15.92
C SER A 180 8.14 4.58 -15.23
N TRP A 181 7.02 4.49 -14.52
CA TRP A 181 6.47 5.61 -13.75
C TRP A 181 7.03 5.66 -12.32
N GLY A 182 7.79 4.64 -11.92
CA GLY A 182 8.46 4.62 -10.62
C GLY A 182 9.59 5.64 -10.60
N GLU A 183 9.73 6.36 -9.49
CA GLU A 183 10.84 7.29 -9.27
C GLU A 183 12.12 6.55 -8.90
N TRP A 184 11.97 5.40 -8.21
CA TRP A 184 13.08 4.60 -7.76
C TRP A 184 12.67 3.14 -7.57
N SER A 185 13.62 2.23 -7.77
CA SER A 185 13.47 0.82 -7.39
C SER A 185 14.78 0.25 -6.87
N SER A 186 14.69 -0.65 -5.90
CA SER A 186 15.82 -1.42 -5.42
C SER A 186 16.15 -2.57 -6.36
N GLN A 187 17.37 -3.10 -6.26
CA GLN A 187 17.63 -4.47 -6.68
C GLN A 187 16.85 -5.44 -5.78
N SER A 188 16.66 -6.68 -6.25
CA SER A 188 16.08 -7.73 -5.42
C SER A 188 16.99 -8.05 -4.24
N PHE A 189 16.40 -8.31 -3.07
CA PHE A 189 17.13 -8.65 -1.85
C PHE A 189 16.39 -9.73 -1.04
N THR A 190 17.10 -10.34 -0.09
CA THR A 190 16.55 -11.26 0.89
C THR A 190 16.56 -10.59 2.26
N LEU A 191 15.61 -10.92 3.12
CA LEU A 191 15.65 -10.47 4.52
C LEU A 191 16.58 -11.37 5.33
N GLU A 192 17.24 -10.77 6.32
CA GLU A 192 17.98 -11.54 7.33
C GLU A 192 17.00 -12.38 8.16
N GLU A 193 17.45 -13.56 8.56
CA GLU A 193 16.67 -14.42 9.46
C GLU A 193 16.66 -13.80 10.85
N ALA A 194 15.47 -13.40 11.32
CA ALA A 194 15.32 -12.88 12.66
C ALA A 194 15.65 -13.99 13.68
N GLN A 195 16.57 -13.69 14.60
CA GLN A 195 16.83 -14.58 15.72
C GLN A 195 15.52 -14.81 16.50
N PRO A 196 15.08 -16.06 16.68
CA PRO A 196 13.85 -16.34 17.43
C PRO A 196 14.07 -15.90 18.88
N VAL A 197 13.38 -14.83 19.29
CA VAL A 197 13.38 -14.37 20.68
C VAL A 197 12.05 -14.73 21.31
N SER A 198 12.08 -15.51 22.38
CA SER A 198 10.84 -15.84 23.11
C SER A 198 10.21 -14.57 23.69
N LEU A 199 8.87 -14.53 23.76
CA LEU A 199 8.16 -13.44 24.43
C LEU A 199 8.64 -13.25 25.87
N ARG A 200 8.99 -14.35 26.56
CA ARG A 200 9.57 -14.31 27.91
C ARG A 200 10.91 -13.58 27.92
N SER A 201 11.80 -13.89 26.98
CA SER A 201 13.11 -13.24 26.87
C SER A 201 12.96 -11.74 26.65
N ARG A 202 12.06 -11.32 25.73
CA ARG A 202 11.76 -9.89 25.51
C ARG A 202 11.16 -9.23 26.74
N ALA A 203 10.25 -9.91 27.43
CA ALA A 203 9.58 -9.33 28.57
C ALA A 203 10.52 -9.20 29.78
N ILE A 204 11.46 -10.13 29.97
CA ILE A 204 12.57 -9.99 30.93
C ILE A 204 13.50 -8.84 30.54
N GLU A 205 13.84 -8.70 29.25
CA GLU A 205 14.68 -7.61 28.75
C GLU A 205 14.07 -6.22 29.04
N TYR A 206 12.79 -6.03 28.70
CA TYR A 206 12.12 -4.73 28.87
C TYR A 206 11.59 -4.47 30.29
N PHE A 207 11.07 -5.51 30.95
CA PHE A 207 10.33 -5.39 32.21
C PHE A 207 10.89 -6.27 33.31
N GLY A 208 12.12 -6.76 33.20
CA GLY A 208 12.73 -7.66 34.18
C GLY A 208 12.73 -7.09 35.60
N HIS A 209 12.79 -5.76 35.73
CA HIS A 209 12.69 -5.04 37.00
C HIS A 209 11.28 -5.04 37.62
N LEU A 210 10.24 -5.27 36.81
CA LEU A 210 8.85 -5.44 37.24
C LEU A 210 8.49 -6.91 37.49
N TRP A 211 9.37 -7.84 37.13
CA TRP A 211 9.13 -9.27 37.25
C TRP A 211 9.26 -9.73 38.71
N PRO A 212 8.30 -10.51 39.25
CA PRO A 212 8.43 -11.07 40.59
C PRO A 212 9.69 -11.93 40.67
N ARG A 213 10.54 -11.72 41.68
CA ARG A 213 11.79 -12.49 41.89
C ARG A 213 11.59 -14.00 42.10
N SER A 214 10.34 -14.46 42.18
CA SER A 214 9.97 -15.82 42.54
C SER A 214 8.95 -16.40 41.54
N LEU A 215 9.24 -16.37 40.25
CA LEU A 215 8.57 -17.31 39.34
C LEU A 215 9.30 -18.66 39.40
N PRO A 216 8.57 -19.77 39.50
CA PRO A 216 9.18 -21.09 39.43
C PRO A 216 9.98 -21.21 38.12
N GLU A 217 11.17 -21.81 38.22
CA GLU A 217 11.95 -22.18 37.04
C GLU A 217 11.05 -23.03 36.13
N ALA A 218 10.86 -22.58 34.89
CA ALA A 218 10.13 -23.38 33.92
C ALA A 218 10.98 -24.63 33.69
N SER A 219 10.43 -25.79 34.00
CA SER A 219 11.00 -27.06 33.58
C SER A 219 11.19 -26.99 32.06
N ASN A 220 12.44 -27.07 31.60
CA ASN A 220 12.77 -27.31 30.20
C ASN A 220 12.14 -28.64 29.79
N GLN A 221 10.90 -28.61 29.32
CA GLN A 221 10.39 -29.67 28.48
C GLN A 221 10.58 -29.21 27.03
N PRO A 222 11.25 -30.01 26.20
CA PRO A 222 11.34 -29.72 24.78
C PRO A 222 9.92 -29.75 24.19
N GLU A 223 9.54 -28.69 23.48
CA GLU A 223 8.37 -28.72 22.61
C GLU A 223 8.62 -29.81 21.56
N VAL A 224 7.71 -30.77 21.49
CA VAL A 224 7.71 -31.86 20.51
C VAL A 224 7.22 -31.30 19.18
N ASP A 225 7.95 -31.64 18.11
CA ASP A 225 7.75 -31.25 16.71
C ASP A 225 6.31 -31.32 16.18
#